data_AF-A0A7C6NBQ4-F1
#
_entry.id   AF-A0A7C6NBQ4-F1
#
_cell.length_a   1.000
_cell.length_b   1.000
_cell.length_c   1.000
_cell.angle_alpha   90.00
_cell.angle_beta   90.00
_cell.angle_gamma   90.00
#
_symmetry.space_group_name_H-M   'P 1'
#
loop_
_entity.id
_entity.type
_entity.pdbx_description
1 polymer ?
#
loop_
_entity_poly.entity_id
_entity_poly.type
_entity_poly.pdbx_seq_one_letter_code
_entity_poly.pdbx_strand_id
1 'polypeptide(L)'
;MLAKVRLDFKGDGKPGRLLFGGKPSDKAAEEAREQQVAIFKNIPLHGVQIMDIDLSTEVYTVSDDLTGASIAYAPLVMTIQADSLDSIIRFITREDFRKVEILDPAFVTLNHYEIERLLFKVYEETKGYRSRLERKYNLK
;
A
#
# COMPACT_ATOMS: atom_id res chain seq x y z
N MET A 1 -19.19 3.55 -0.39
CA MET A 1 -18.32 4.53 0.27
C MET A 1 -17.17 4.86 -0.68
N LEU A 2 -17.06 6.13 -1.06
CA LEU A 2 -15.99 6.62 -1.93
C LEU A 2 -14.78 7.01 -1.08
N ALA A 3 -13.59 6.55 -1.46
CA ALA A 3 -12.36 6.87 -0.73
C ALA A 3 -11.16 7.02 -1.68
N LYS A 4 -10.17 7.81 -1.26
CA LYS A 4 -8.84 7.85 -1.85
C LYS A 4 -7.86 7.07 -0.97
N VAL A 5 -7.13 6.14 -1.56
CA VAL A 5 -6.09 5.36 -0.89
C VAL A 5 -4.76 5.68 -1.55
N ARG A 6 -3.80 6.17 -0.77
CA ARG A 6 -2.43 6.40 -1.20
C ARG A 6 -1.54 5.23 -0.77
N LEU A 7 -0.85 4.65 -1.75
CA LEU A 7 0.19 3.65 -1.57
C LEU A 7 1.52 4.19 -2.11
N ASP A 8 2.60 4.01 -1.35
CA ASP A 8 3.94 4.45 -1.73
C ASP A 8 4.85 3.21 -1.87
N PHE A 9 5.18 2.84 -3.10
CA PHE A 9 5.94 1.63 -3.39
C PHE A 9 7.43 1.86 -3.25
N LYS A 10 8.08 1.07 -2.40
CA LYS A 10 9.51 1.15 -2.13
C LYS A 10 10.35 0.54 -3.25
N GLY A 11 11.42 1.23 -3.65
CA GLY A 11 12.48 0.66 -4.47
C GLY A 11 13.41 -0.21 -3.64
N ASP A 12 13.36 -1.53 -3.80
CA ASP A 12 14.35 -2.46 -3.22
C ASP A 12 15.64 -2.46 -4.06
N GLY A 13 16.29 -1.29 -4.16
CA GLY A 13 17.62 -1.19 -4.73
C GLY A 13 18.62 -1.88 -3.80
N LYS A 14 19.12 -3.07 -4.17
CA LYS A 14 20.32 -3.61 -3.51
C LYS A 14 21.45 -2.62 -3.75
N PRO A 15 22.26 -2.25 -2.72
CA PRO A 15 23.48 -1.49 -2.96
C PRO A 15 24.39 -2.37 -3.85
N GLY A 16 24.42 -2.05 -5.14
CA GLY A 16 25.22 -2.75 -6.11
C GLY A 16 26.69 -2.48 -5.81
N ARG A 17 27.46 -3.55 -5.63
CA ARG A 17 28.92 -3.55 -5.60
C ARG A 17 29.41 -2.75 -6.82
N LEU A 18 30.31 -1.81 -6.57
CA LEU A 18 30.85 -0.71 -7.38
C LEU A 18 31.26 -0.97 -8.85
N LEU A 19 30.93 -2.10 -9.49
CA LEU A 19 31.45 -2.47 -10.81
C LEU A 19 30.41 -2.93 -11.85
N PHE A 20 29.12 -3.07 -11.52
CA PHE A 20 28.08 -3.43 -12.51
C PHE A 20 26.73 -2.76 -12.22
N GLY A 21 26.40 -1.71 -13.00
CA GLY A 21 25.06 -1.26 -13.43
C GLY A 21 23.82 -1.64 -12.59
N GLY A 22 23.82 -1.40 -11.29
CA GLY A 22 22.60 -1.50 -10.48
C GLY A 22 21.56 -0.47 -10.93
N LYS A 23 20.29 -0.89 -11.05
CA LYS A 23 19.18 0.03 -11.36
C LYS A 23 19.12 1.13 -10.28
N PRO A 24 18.97 2.41 -10.65
CA PRO A 24 18.71 3.47 -9.69
C PRO A 24 17.49 3.10 -8.81
N SER A 25 17.59 3.36 -7.51
CA SER A 25 16.52 3.12 -6.52
C SER A 25 15.15 3.62 -7.01
N ASP A 26 15.15 4.80 -7.64
CA ASP A 26 13.97 5.46 -8.18
C ASP A 26 13.29 4.61 -9.26
N LYS A 27 14.06 4.09 -10.21
CA LYS A 27 13.55 3.22 -11.28
C LYS A 27 13.02 1.89 -10.74
N ALA A 28 13.64 1.36 -9.68
CA ALA A 28 13.13 0.16 -9.02
C ALA A 28 11.78 0.42 -8.32
N ALA A 29 11.61 1.60 -7.71
CA ALA A 29 10.35 2.02 -7.10
C ALA A 29 9.25 2.18 -8.17
N GLU A 30 9.56 2.82 -9.31
CA GLU A 30 8.62 2.96 -10.43
C GLU A 30 8.15 1.61 -10.96
N GLU A 31 9.08 0.69 -11.19
CA GLU A 31 8.74 -0.65 -11.67
C GLU A 31 7.87 -1.43 -10.67
N ALA A 32 8.14 -1.29 -9.36
CA ALA A 32 7.29 -1.87 -8.32
C ALA A 32 5.87 -1.28 -8.37
N ARG A 33 5.74 0.04 -8.56
CA ARG A 33 4.44 0.71 -8.74
C ARG A 33 3.73 0.21 -10.00
N GLU A 34 4.41 0.12 -11.13
CA GLU A 34 3.84 -0.35 -12.40
C GLU A 34 3.31 -1.79 -12.31
N GLN A 35 4.06 -2.68 -11.66
CA GLN A 35 3.59 -4.05 -11.38
C GLN A 35 2.30 -4.06 -10.55
N GLN A 36 2.22 -3.20 -9.53
CA GLN A 36 1.04 -3.12 -8.67
C GLN A 36 -0.15 -2.50 -9.38
N VAL A 37 0.06 -1.51 -10.25
CA VAL A 37 -0.97 -0.99 -11.17
C VAL A 37 -1.53 -2.11 -12.05
N ALA A 38 -0.67 -2.95 -12.63
CA ALA A 38 -1.11 -4.08 -13.45
C ALA A 38 -1.95 -5.08 -12.65
N ILE A 39 -1.58 -5.35 -11.39
CA ILE A 39 -2.37 -6.19 -10.49
C ILE A 39 -3.74 -5.58 -10.24
N PHE A 40 -3.80 -4.30 -9.86
CA PHE A 40 -5.06 -3.63 -9.55
C PHE A 40 -6.01 -3.54 -10.74
N LYS A 41 -5.49 -3.36 -11.95
CA LYS A 41 -6.32 -3.31 -13.17
C LYS A 41 -6.91 -4.66 -13.57
N ASN A 42 -6.26 -5.77 -13.20
CA ASN A 42 -6.60 -7.10 -13.72
C ASN A 42 -7.17 -8.05 -12.66
N ILE A 43 -6.95 -7.79 -11.36
CA ILE A 43 -7.39 -8.66 -10.28
C ILE A 43 -8.56 -8.00 -9.53
N PRO A 44 -9.75 -8.62 -9.53
CA PRO A 44 -10.89 -8.09 -8.80
C PRO A 44 -10.65 -8.12 -7.30
N LEU A 45 -11.00 -7.04 -6.62
CA LEU A 45 -10.96 -6.93 -5.17
C LEU A 45 -12.38 -7.07 -4.62
N HIS A 46 -12.62 -8.08 -3.80
CA HIS A 46 -13.95 -8.31 -3.23
C HIS A 46 -14.42 -7.10 -2.41
N GLY A 47 -15.58 -6.57 -2.77
CA GLY A 47 -16.22 -5.42 -2.11
C GLY A 47 -15.53 -4.08 -2.37
N VAL A 48 -14.68 -3.99 -3.40
CA VAL A 48 -13.98 -2.77 -3.83
C VAL A 48 -13.99 -2.67 -5.35
N GLN A 49 -14.52 -1.56 -5.86
CA GLN A 49 -14.37 -1.14 -7.24
C GLN A 49 -13.32 -0.03 -7.34
N ILE A 50 -12.35 -0.20 -8.23
CA ILE A 50 -11.36 0.85 -8.54
C ILE A 50 -11.97 1.77 -9.59
N MET A 51 -12.14 3.04 -9.23
CA MET A 51 -12.75 4.06 -10.09
C MET A 51 -11.69 4.79 -10.91
N ASP A 52 -10.54 5.07 -10.29
CA ASP A 52 -9.43 5.79 -10.93
C ASP A 52 -8.10 5.44 -10.25
N ILE A 53 -7.00 5.55 -11.02
CA ILE A 53 -5.63 5.40 -10.54
C ILE A 53 -4.81 6.60 -11.03
N ASP A 54 -4.43 7.46 -10.09
CA ASP A 54 -3.58 8.63 -10.31
C ASP A 54 -2.11 8.30 -9.98
N LEU A 55 -1.24 8.61 -10.93
CA LEU A 55 0.20 8.37 -10.93
C LEU A 55 1.00 9.68 -11.06
N SER A 56 0.35 10.83 -10.94
CA SER A 56 0.94 12.15 -11.18
C SER A 56 1.96 12.57 -10.11
N THR A 57 1.90 11.96 -8.93
CA THR A 57 2.86 12.26 -7.86
C THR A 57 4.22 11.66 -8.19
N GLU A 58 5.24 12.52 -8.25
CA GLU A 58 6.61 12.14 -8.58
C GLU A 58 7.23 11.19 -7.53
N VAL A 59 8.19 10.39 -7.99
CA VAL A 59 9.03 9.56 -7.13
C VAL A 59 9.83 10.47 -6.20
N TYR A 60 9.89 10.10 -4.93
CA TYR A 60 10.64 10.86 -3.93
C TYR A 60 11.58 9.94 -3.15
N THR A 61 12.64 10.53 -2.63
CA THR A 61 13.69 9.81 -1.90
C THR A 61 13.73 10.28 -0.45
N VAL A 62 13.72 9.31 0.45
CA VAL A 62 13.91 9.54 1.89
C VAL A 62 15.34 9.13 2.23
N SER A 63 16.11 10.09 2.74
CA SER A 63 17.46 9.86 3.23
C SER A 63 17.46 9.69 4.74
N ASP A 64 18.24 8.73 5.22
CA ASP A 64 18.57 8.57 6.64
C ASP A 64 19.90 9.27 6.90
N ASP A 65 19.85 10.37 7.65
CA ASP A 65 21.02 11.19 7.97
C ASP A 65 22.06 10.45 8.83
N LEU A 66 21.67 9.40 9.57
CA LEU A 66 22.57 8.63 10.41
C LEU A 66 23.35 7.57 9.63
N THR A 67 22.71 6.93 8.64
CA THR A 67 23.31 5.84 7.88
C THR A 67 23.80 6.26 6.48
N GLY A 68 23.38 7.43 6.01
CA GLY A 68 23.60 7.90 4.63
C GLY A 68 22.82 7.08 3.59
N ALA A 69 21.94 6.17 4.02
CA ALA A 69 21.11 5.38 3.13
C ALA A 69 19.99 6.25 2.56
N SER A 70 19.67 6.04 1.28
CA SER A 70 18.52 6.68 0.63
C SER A 70 17.60 5.61 0.06
N ILE A 71 16.29 5.83 0.23
CA ILE A 71 15.24 4.92 -0.23
C ILE A 71 14.27 5.72 -1.08
N ALA A 72 14.06 5.29 -2.33
CA ALA A 72 13.06 5.89 -3.20
C ALA A 72 11.69 5.23 -3.03
N TYR A 73 10.66 6.04 -3.20
CA TYR A 73 9.26 5.67 -3.12
C TYR A 73 8.50 6.23 -4.33
N ALA A 74 7.74 5.36 -5.00
CA ALA A 74 6.89 5.73 -6.12
C ALA A 74 5.42 5.75 -5.67
N PRO A 75 4.78 6.93 -5.57
CA PRO A 75 3.41 7.04 -5.06
C PRO A 75 2.35 6.66 -6.09
N LEU A 76 1.21 6.18 -5.58
CA LEU A 76 0.01 5.84 -6.35
C LEU A 76 -1.21 6.21 -5.50
N VAL A 77 -2.16 6.91 -6.11
CA VAL A 77 -3.43 7.26 -5.45
C VAL A 77 -4.58 6.58 -6.20
N MET A 78 -5.29 5.69 -5.52
CA MET A 78 -6.49 5.06 -6.06
C MET A 78 -7.73 5.75 -5.52
N THR A 79 -8.65 6.11 -6.41
CA THR A 79 -10.02 6.40 -6.02
C THR A 79 -10.82 5.09 -6.09
N ILE A 80 -11.41 4.69 -4.97
CA ILE A 80 -12.15 3.43 -4.85
C ILE A 80 -13.57 3.68 -4.37
N GLN A 81 -14.50 2.87 -4.88
CA GLN A 81 -15.82 2.68 -4.30
C GLN A 81 -15.81 1.37 -3.52
N ALA A 82 -15.92 1.46 -2.19
CA ALA A 82 -15.95 0.31 -1.28
C ALA A 82 -17.37 0.08 -0.75
N ASP A 83 -17.78 -1.18 -0.63
CA ASP A 83 -19.11 -1.54 -0.13
C ASP A 83 -19.26 -1.27 1.38
N SER A 84 -18.16 -1.34 2.13
CA SER A 84 -18.13 -1.13 3.58
C SER A 84 -16.75 -0.66 4.06
N LEU A 85 -16.68 -0.26 5.33
CA LEU A 85 -15.40 0.09 5.98
C LEU A 85 -14.45 -1.11 6.07
N ASP A 86 -14.99 -2.32 6.25
CA ASP A 86 -14.22 -3.58 6.25
C ASP A 86 -13.42 -3.76 4.96
N SER A 87 -13.99 -3.38 3.81
CA SER A 87 -13.34 -3.46 2.51
C SER A 87 -12.12 -2.52 2.39
N ILE A 88 -12.06 -1.44 3.18
CA ILE A 88 -10.93 -0.51 3.21
C ILE A 88 -9.78 -1.03 4.10
N ILE A 89 -10.09 -1.75 5.18
CA ILE A 89 -9.07 -2.22 6.16
C ILE A 89 -7.92 -2.98 5.49
N ARG A 90 -8.21 -3.79 4.46
CA ARG A 90 -7.19 -4.56 3.73
C ARG A 90 -6.07 -3.72 3.14
N PHE A 91 -6.32 -2.43 2.87
CA PHE A 91 -5.30 -1.52 2.37
C PHE A 91 -4.43 -1.01 3.50
N ILE A 92 -5.02 -0.74 4.67
CA ILE A 92 -4.34 -0.18 5.85
C ILE A 92 -3.23 -1.11 6.35
N THR A 93 -3.40 -2.41 6.18
CA THR A 93 -2.43 -3.42 6.64
C THR A 93 -1.30 -3.71 5.65
N ARG A 94 -1.25 -3.02 4.50
CA ARG A 94 -0.16 -3.17 3.53
C ARG A 94 1.07 -2.37 3.97
N GLU A 95 2.27 -2.90 3.68
CA GLU A 95 3.54 -2.20 3.93
C GLU A 95 3.67 -0.87 3.17
N ASP A 96 3.08 -0.81 1.98
CA ASP A 96 3.08 0.37 1.11
C ASP A 96 1.98 1.38 1.46
N PHE A 97 1.13 1.11 2.46
CA PHE A 97 0.06 2.02 2.84
C PHE A 97 0.58 3.34 3.40
N ARG A 98 0.04 4.46 2.90
CA ARG A 98 0.40 5.79 3.38
C ARG A 98 -0.76 6.57 3.98
N LYS A 99 -1.89 6.61 3.29
CA LYS A 99 -3.06 7.39 3.72
C LYS A 99 -4.33 6.80 3.13
N VAL A 100 -5.43 6.91 3.87
CA VAL A 100 -6.79 6.82 3.33
C VAL A 100 -7.54 8.11 3.64
N GLU A 101 -8.37 8.54 2.70
CA GLU A 101 -9.28 9.67 2.84
C GLU A 101 -10.67 9.24 2.39
N ILE A 102 -11.65 9.29 3.31
CA ILE A 102 -13.05 9.03 3.00
C ILE A 102 -13.60 10.29 2.33
N LEU A 103 -14.08 10.15 1.09
CA LEU A 103 -14.68 11.25 0.33
C LEU A 103 -16.19 11.32 0.52
N ASP A 104 -16.83 10.15 0.60
CA ASP A 104 -18.27 10.02 0.83
C ASP A 104 -18.57 8.68 1.51
N PRO A 105 -19.42 8.63 2.56
CA PRO A 105 -20.18 9.74 3.14
C PRO A 105 -19.35 10.68 4.02
N ALA A 106 -19.88 11.87 4.32
CA ALA A 106 -19.25 12.84 5.21
C ALA A 106 -19.09 12.34 6.66
N PHE A 107 -19.95 11.43 7.09
CA PHE A 107 -19.88 10.77 8.38
C PHE A 107 -20.25 9.29 8.24
N VAL A 108 -19.60 8.45 9.04
CA VAL A 108 -19.90 7.02 9.15
C VAL A 108 -20.50 6.78 10.54
N THR A 109 -21.66 6.14 10.60
CA THR A 109 -22.27 5.72 11.86
C THR A 109 -22.11 4.21 11.97
N LEU A 110 -21.55 3.75 13.10
CA LEU A 110 -21.38 2.34 13.41
C LEU A 110 -22.05 2.05 14.75
N ASN A 111 -22.82 0.97 14.82
CA ASN A 111 -23.33 0.45 16.08
C ASN A 111 -22.26 -0.42 16.80
N HIS A 112 -22.55 -0.86 18.02
CA HIS A 112 -21.60 -1.63 18.84
C HIS A 112 -21.13 -2.92 18.13
N TYR A 113 -22.03 -3.65 17.49
CA TYR A 113 -21.70 -4.88 16.77
C TYR A 113 -20.79 -4.61 15.55
N GLU A 114 -21.06 -3.53 14.82
CA GLU A 114 -20.24 -3.13 13.67
C GLU A 114 -18.84 -2.70 14.10
N ILE A 115 -18.72 -2.00 15.24
CA ILE A 115 -17.43 -1.64 15.83
C ILE A 115 -16.66 -2.91 16.26
N GLU A 116 -17.30 -3.84 16.96
CA GLU A 116 -16.68 -5.11 17.36
C GLU A 116 -16.18 -5.90 16.16
N ARG A 117 -17.00 -6.01 15.11
CA ARG A 117 -16.63 -6.67 13.85
C ARG A 117 -15.45 -5.98 13.17
N LEU A 118 -15.44 -4.64 13.13
CA LEU A 118 -14.35 -3.85 12.57
C LEU A 118 -13.03 -4.12 13.30
N LEU A 119 -13.05 -4.07 14.64
CA LEU A 119 -11.88 -4.34 15.48
C LEU A 119 -11.36 -5.77 15.29
N PHE A 120 -12.28 -6.75 15.21
CA PHE A 120 -11.91 -8.12 14.91
C PHE A 120 -11.25 -8.24 13.52
N LYS A 121 -11.77 -7.54 12.50
CA LYS A 121 -11.20 -7.55 11.16
C LYS A 121 -9.80 -6.93 11.13
N VAL A 122 -9.57 -5.84 11.84
CA VAL A 122 -8.24 -5.24 12.01
C VAL A 122 -7.27 -6.25 12.63
N TYR A 123 -7.70 -6.96 13.67
CA TYR A 123 -6.89 -8.01 14.30
C TYR A 123 -6.55 -9.13 13.30
N GLU A 124 -7.54 -9.63 12.55
CA GLU A 124 -7.32 -10.69 11.55
C GLU A 124 -6.32 -10.28 10.47
N GLU A 125 -6.45 -9.08 9.92
CA GLU A 125 -5.55 -8.57 8.89
C GLU A 125 -4.14 -8.35 9.43
N THR A 126 -4.02 -7.86 10.67
CA THR A 126 -2.72 -7.69 11.36
C THR A 126 -2.04 -9.04 11.60
N LYS A 127 -2.81 -10.03 12.08
CA LYS A 127 -2.32 -11.40 12.27
C LYS A 127 -1.90 -12.03 10.95
N GLY A 128 -2.72 -11.87 9.91
CA GLY A 128 -2.44 -12.35 8.56
C GLY A 128 -1.17 -11.72 7.99
N TYR A 129 -0.98 -10.41 8.17
CA TYR A 129 0.23 -9.71 7.80
C TYR A 129 1.47 -10.27 8.53
N ARG A 130 1.40 -10.42 9.86
CA ARG A 130 2.48 -11.02 10.65
C ARG A 130 2.85 -12.43 10.17
N SER A 131 1.87 -13.29 9.90
CA SER A 131 2.13 -14.63 9.38
C SER A 131 2.79 -14.62 8.00
N ARG A 132 2.48 -13.65 7.12
CA ARG A 132 3.17 -13.49 5.84
C ARG A 132 4.62 -13.06 6.03
N LEU A 133 4.88 -12.15 6.98
CA LEU A 133 6.24 -11.75 7.35
C LEU A 133 7.04 -12.94 7.89
N GLU A 134 6.51 -13.69 8.86
CA GLU A 134 7.18 -14.85 9.44
C GLU A 134 7.56 -15.88 8.38
N ARG A 135 6.66 -16.17 7.43
CA ARG A 135 6.98 -17.04 6.28
C ARG A 135 8.09 -16.47 5.40
N LYS A 136 8.06 -15.17 5.09
CA LYS A 136 9.09 -14.49 4.28
C LYS A 136 10.48 -14.56 4.94
N TYR A 137 10.54 -14.47 6.27
CA TYR A 137 11.80 -14.57 7.02
C TYR A 137 12.27 -16.01 7.22
N ASN A 138 11.36 -16.97 7.41
CA ASN A 138 11.71 -18.39 7.57
C ASN A 138 12.08 -19.09 6.25
N LEU A 139 11.83 -18.44 5.10
CA LEU A 139 12.24 -18.91 3.77
C LEU A 139 13.62 -18.38 3.33
N LYS A 140 14.26 -17.53 4.15
CA LYS A 140 15.64 -17.05 3.96
C LYS A 140 16.59 -17.82 4.84
#